data_AF-A0A2P7TR29-F1
#
_entry.id   AF-A0A2P7TR29-F1
#
_cell.length_a   1.000
_cell.length_b   1.000
_cell.length_c   1.000
_cell.angle_alpha   90.00
_cell.angle_beta   90.00
_cell.angle_gamma   90.00
#
_symmetry.space_group_name_H-M   'P 1'
#
loop_
_entity.id
_entity.type
_entity.pdbx_description
1 polymer ?
#
loop_
_entity_poly.entity_id
_entity_poly.type
_entity_poly.pdbx_seq_one_letter_code
_entity_poly.pdbx_strand_id
1 'polypeptide(L)'
;MFPPKLTFGSQVRVVSPARSLSMISADNIRLAVAQMAQMGLKVSFSEHASDVDEFISSSVENRVADLHDAFSDASVHAVFATIGGYNANQLLQYLDYDLIARNPKILCGYSDITALGCAVYAKTGLVTYSGPAFSTFGMEQGFGYIAAGVRACLFSDMPYRITPAEFWSNDQWYADQLNRKFMPNEGYWILQPGHAGGTCIGGNLCTLNLLQGTEFMPPLENSILFLEDDHLSNPFIFDRDLQSLLHLPDAQGIKALIIGRFEQASGMRRPLLEQIIASKKELKNIPVIANADFGHTMPLFTFPVGGVARVSATTNEVMLEIEKH
;
A
#
# COMPACT_ATOMS: atom_id res chain seq x y z
N MET A 1 2.45 -2.40 -17.50
CA MET A 1 3.91 -2.63 -17.59
C MET A 1 4.38 -3.12 -16.23
N PHE A 2 4.98 -4.31 -16.14
CA PHE A 2 5.48 -4.84 -14.88
C PHE A 2 6.99 -4.54 -14.75
N PRO A 3 7.47 -4.01 -13.62
CA PRO A 3 8.89 -3.77 -13.44
C PRO A 3 9.66 -5.10 -13.24
N PRO A 4 10.97 -5.13 -13.53
CA PRO A 4 11.81 -6.29 -13.21
C PRO A 4 11.76 -6.64 -11.72
N LYS A 5 11.79 -7.93 -11.41
CA LYS A 5 11.85 -8.43 -10.02
C LYS A 5 13.22 -8.18 -9.38
N LEU A 6 13.22 -8.06 -8.07
CA LEU A 6 14.43 -7.96 -7.25
C LEU A 6 15.17 -9.29 -7.23
N THR A 7 16.50 -9.20 -7.21
CA THR A 7 17.41 -10.32 -7.02
C THR A 7 18.41 -10.00 -5.92
N PHE A 8 19.19 -10.99 -5.49
CA PHE A 8 20.32 -10.73 -4.60
C PHE A 8 21.27 -9.70 -5.24
N GLY A 9 21.66 -8.68 -4.47
CA GLY A 9 22.50 -7.57 -4.91
C GLY A 9 21.74 -6.39 -5.54
N SER A 10 20.42 -6.47 -5.75
CA SER A 10 19.62 -5.36 -6.25
C SER A 10 19.75 -4.12 -5.35
N GLN A 11 19.90 -2.97 -5.99
CA GLN A 11 19.99 -1.69 -5.30
C GLN A 11 18.60 -1.08 -5.12
N VAL A 12 18.31 -0.68 -3.89
CA VAL A 12 17.11 0.07 -3.52
C VAL A 12 17.50 1.50 -3.20
N ARG A 13 16.77 2.45 -3.79
CA ARG A 13 16.84 3.86 -3.41
C ARG A 13 15.67 4.20 -2.49
N VAL A 14 15.98 4.72 -1.32
CA VAL A 14 14.99 5.26 -0.38
C VAL A 14 14.82 6.75 -0.69
N VAL A 15 13.57 7.16 -0.88
CA VAL A 15 13.15 8.55 -1.17
C VAL A 15 12.08 8.99 -0.18
N SER A 16 11.97 10.29 0.11
CA SER A 16 11.02 10.84 1.09
C SER A 16 9.92 11.69 0.43
N PRO A 17 9.00 11.11 -0.35
CA PRO A 17 8.01 11.87 -1.12
C PRO A 17 6.87 12.44 -0.24
N ALA A 18 6.76 11.97 0.99
CA ALA A 18 5.81 12.43 1.99
C ALA A 18 6.57 13.02 3.19
N ARG A 19 6.63 12.33 4.33
CA ARG A 19 7.45 12.78 5.48
C ARG A 19 8.94 12.45 5.32
N SER A 20 9.75 13.30 5.96
CA SER A 20 11.21 13.25 5.95
C SER A 20 11.78 12.01 6.66
N LEU A 21 12.93 11.51 6.17
CA LEU A 21 13.72 10.46 6.83
C LEU A 21 14.20 10.89 8.22
N SER A 22 14.37 12.20 8.45
CA SER A 22 14.78 12.74 9.75
C SER A 22 13.79 12.44 10.89
N MET A 23 12.53 12.07 10.56
CA MET A 23 11.54 11.62 11.53
C MET A 23 11.82 10.20 12.06
N ILE A 24 12.56 9.39 11.31
CA ILE A 24 12.86 8.01 11.68
C ILE A 24 14.10 7.99 12.57
N SER A 25 13.99 7.34 13.74
CA SER A 25 15.13 7.22 14.65
C SER A 25 16.31 6.49 14.01
N ALA A 26 17.53 6.87 14.39
CA ALA A 26 18.75 6.25 13.86
C ALA A 26 18.77 4.72 14.07
N ASP A 27 18.23 4.24 15.20
CA ASP A 27 18.10 2.81 15.45
C ASP A 27 17.14 2.12 14.50
N ASN A 28 15.97 2.70 14.24
CA ASN A 28 15.01 2.14 13.28
C ASN A 28 15.57 2.18 11.85
N ILE A 29 16.31 3.21 11.45
CA ILE A 29 17.04 3.26 10.17
C ILE A 29 18.06 2.11 10.09
N ARG A 30 18.86 1.91 11.13
CA ARG A 30 19.86 0.84 11.20
C ARG A 30 19.22 -0.54 11.09
N LEU A 31 18.11 -0.76 11.79
CA LEU A 31 17.34 -2.00 11.74
C LEU A 31 16.77 -2.24 10.34
N ALA A 32 16.16 -1.22 9.73
CA ALA A 32 15.60 -1.30 8.38
C ALA A 32 16.66 -1.66 7.34
N VAL A 33 17.81 -0.98 7.36
CA VAL A 33 18.94 -1.30 6.47
C VAL A 33 19.44 -2.73 6.70
N ALA A 34 19.57 -3.16 7.95
CA ALA A 34 20.01 -4.52 8.27
C ALA A 34 19.02 -5.58 7.77
N GLN A 35 17.72 -5.38 7.95
CA GLN A 35 16.68 -6.29 7.46
C GLN A 35 16.66 -6.36 5.93
N MET A 36 16.73 -5.23 5.24
CA MET A 36 16.83 -5.22 3.77
C MET A 36 18.12 -5.89 3.28
N ALA A 37 19.24 -5.71 3.98
CA ALA A 37 20.50 -6.40 3.67
C ALA A 37 20.40 -7.93 3.85
N GLN A 38 19.69 -8.41 4.88
CA GLN A 38 19.39 -9.84 5.06
C GLN A 38 18.50 -10.40 3.94
N MET A 39 17.71 -9.54 3.29
CA MET A 39 16.97 -9.89 2.07
C MET A 39 17.83 -9.88 0.80
N GLY A 40 19.11 -9.50 0.90
CA GLY A 40 20.05 -9.42 -0.22
C GLY A 40 20.03 -8.07 -0.95
N LEU A 41 19.42 -7.04 -0.38
CA LEU A 41 19.29 -5.73 -1.00
C LEU A 41 20.40 -4.77 -0.55
N LYS A 42 20.81 -3.88 -1.45
CA LYS A 42 21.73 -2.78 -1.15
C LYS A 42 20.95 -1.48 -1.04
N VAL A 43 20.95 -0.87 0.15
CA VAL A 43 20.18 0.36 0.40
C VAL A 43 21.04 1.59 0.13
N SER A 44 20.47 2.55 -0.59
CA SER A 44 20.98 3.91 -0.78
C SER A 44 19.87 4.91 -0.47
N PHE A 45 20.21 6.13 -0.08
CA PHE A 45 19.27 7.20 0.21
C PHE A 45 19.42 8.30 -0.83
N SER A 46 18.32 8.95 -1.20
CA SER A 46 18.35 10.10 -2.10
C SER A 46 18.97 11.33 -1.43
N GLU A 47 19.39 12.30 -2.24
CA GLU A 47 20.13 13.47 -1.78
C GLU A 47 19.34 14.25 -0.73
N HIS A 48 18.04 14.44 -0.95
CA HIS A 48 17.17 15.22 -0.08
C HIS A 48 16.30 14.38 0.85
N ALA A 49 16.63 13.08 1.04
CA ALA A 49 15.81 12.18 1.86
C ALA A 49 15.61 12.67 3.30
N SER A 50 16.61 13.36 3.86
CA SER A 50 16.63 13.88 5.22
C SER A 50 16.25 15.35 5.35
N ASP A 51 15.99 16.05 4.24
CA ASP A 51 15.53 17.44 4.28
C ASP A 51 14.22 17.51 5.06
N VAL A 52 14.05 18.56 5.87
CA VAL A 52 12.90 18.69 6.77
C VAL A 52 12.43 20.14 6.88
N ASP A 53 11.11 20.33 6.76
CA ASP A 53 10.40 21.60 6.99
C ASP A 53 9.48 21.51 8.23
N GLU A 54 8.71 22.57 8.47
CA GLU A 54 7.79 22.68 9.61
C GLU A 54 6.64 21.65 9.60
N PHE A 55 6.35 21.04 8.44
CA PHE A 55 5.35 19.97 8.29
C PHE A 55 5.96 18.57 8.39
N ILE A 56 7.23 18.47 8.77
CA ILE A 56 8.00 17.22 8.82
C ILE A 56 8.07 16.57 7.43
N SER A 57 8.03 17.39 6.38
CA SER A 57 8.20 17.01 4.97
C SER A 57 9.37 17.79 4.38
N SER A 58 9.45 17.94 3.06
CA SER A 58 10.44 18.77 2.38
C SER A 58 9.82 19.44 1.15
N SER A 59 10.57 20.33 0.50
CA SER A 59 10.08 21.06 -0.66
C SER A 59 9.62 20.11 -1.77
N VAL A 60 8.66 20.57 -2.59
CA VAL A 60 8.17 19.78 -3.72
C VAL A 60 9.30 19.54 -4.71
N GLU A 61 10.13 20.55 -4.95
CA GLU A 61 11.27 20.51 -5.87
C GLU A 61 12.25 19.40 -5.49
N ASN A 62 12.63 19.31 -4.21
CA ASN A 62 13.60 18.33 -3.73
C ASN A 62 13.02 16.90 -3.80
N ARG A 63 11.75 16.73 -3.42
CA ARG A 63 11.07 15.42 -3.48
C ARG A 63 10.89 14.93 -4.92
N VAL A 64 10.59 15.83 -5.86
CA VAL A 64 10.50 15.53 -7.29
C VAL A 64 11.87 15.17 -7.85
N ALA A 65 12.92 15.96 -7.52
CA ALA A 65 14.28 15.69 -7.94
C ALA A 65 14.77 14.31 -7.49
N ASP A 66 14.54 13.96 -6.23
CA ASP A 66 14.90 12.65 -5.67
C ASP A 66 14.18 11.49 -6.38
N LEU A 67 12.88 11.66 -6.70
CA LEU A 67 12.13 10.66 -7.46
C LEU A 67 12.68 10.52 -8.90
N HIS A 68 12.94 11.63 -9.59
CA HIS A 68 13.47 11.61 -10.95
C HIS A 68 14.86 11.00 -11.00
N ASP A 69 15.74 11.34 -10.05
CA ASP A 69 17.06 10.72 -9.93
C ASP A 69 16.93 9.22 -9.70
N ALA A 70 16.10 8.79 -8.74
CA ALA A 70 15.90 7.37 -8.45
C ALA A 70 15.36 6.57 -9.66
N PHE A 71 14.47 7.16 -10.47
CA PHE A 71 13.99 6.53 -11.70
C PHE A 71 15.02 6.55 -12.83
N SER A 72 15.76 7.65 -13.02
CA SER A 72 16.75 7.78 -14.10
C SER A 72 18.04 6.99 -13.87
N ASP A 73 18.40 6.71 -12.62
CA ASP A 73 19.58 5.93 -12.28
C ASP A 73 19.38 4.44 -12.61
N ALA A 74 20.05 3.97 -13.67
CA ALA A 74 19.99 2.59 -14.12
C ALA A 74 20.56 1.56 -13.12
N SER A 75 21.32 1.99 -12.11
CA SER A 75 21.78 1.11 -11.03
C SER A 75 20.68 0.80 -10.00
N VAL A 76 19.64 1.65 -9.91
CA VAL A 76 18.52 1.50 -8.97
C VAL A 76 17.47 0.55 -9.56
N HIS A 77 17.16 -0.51 -8.80
CA HIS A 77 16.21 -1.56 -9.18
C HIS A 77 14.84 -1.40 -8.50
N ALA A 78 14.78 -0.69 -7.36
CA ALA A 78 13.54 -0.33 -6.70
C ALA A 78 13.65 0.99 -5.95
N VAL A 79 12.51 1.68 -5.84
CA VAL A 79 12.30 2.92 -5.11
C VAL A 79 11.35 2.63 -3.96
N PHE A 80 11.81 2.84 -2.74
CA PHE A 80 10.98 2.69 -1.53
C PHE A 80 10.75 4.07 -0.91
N ALA A 81 9.50 4.38 -0.61
CA ALA A 81 9.21 5.56 0.21
C ALA A 81 9.75 5.35 1.62
N THR A 82 10.33 6.39 2.22
CA THR A 82 10.77 6.42 3.62
C THR A 82 9.64 5.99 4.55
N ILE A 83 8.51 6.70 4.46
CA ILE A 83 7.29 6.55 5.25
C ILE A 83 6.15 7.31 4.52
N GLY A 84 4.90 7.10 4.93
CA GLY A 84 3.76 7.91 4.50
C GLY A 84 3.77 9.33 5.07
N GLY A 85 2.64 10.02 5.01
CA GLY A 85 2.50 11.42 5.41
C GLY A 85 1.14 11.96 4.99
N TYR A 86 1.11 13.15 4.37
CA TYR A 86 -0.14 13.80 3.96
C TYR A 86 -0.05 14.58 2.64
N ASN A 87 1.11 14.56 1.98
CA ASN A 87 1.44 15.55 0.96
C ASN A 87 2.23 14.98 -0.22
N ALA A 88 2.27 13.65 -0.40
CA ALA A 88 2.77 13.04 -1.63
C ALA A 88 1.95 13.47 -2.86
N ASN A 89 0.68 13.82 -2.67
CA ASN A 89 -0.19 14.31 -3.75
C ASN A 89 0.25 15.69 -4.31
N GLN A 90 1.05 16.49 -3.59
CA GLN A 90 1.60 17.75 -4.10
C GLN A 90 2.54 17.53 -5.30
N LEU A 91 3.13 16.33 -5.39
CA LEU A 91 4.15 16.03 -6.38
C LEU A 91 3.57 15.76 -7.77
N LEU A 92 2.30 15.35 -7.86
CA LEU A 92 1.75 14.69 -9.05
C LEU A 92 1.84 15.54 -10.33
N GLN A 93 1.57 16.84 -10.24
CA GLN A 93 1.65 17.74 -11.41
C GLN A 93 3.08 18.05 -11.88
N TYR A 94 4.09 17.71 -11.07
CA TYR A 94 5.50 18.02 -11.34
C TYR A 94 6.32 16.79 -11.74
N LEU A 95 5.73 15.60 -11.74
CA LEU A 95 6.42 14.39 -12.15
C LEU A 95 6.54 14.32 -13.68
N ASP A 96 7.75 14.06 -14.17
CA ASP A 96 7.98 13.64 -15.55
C ASP A 96 7.56 12.16 -15.70
N TYR A 97 6.30 11.96 -16.08
CA TYR A 97 5.75 10.63 -16.29
C TYR A 97 6.39 9.89 -17.48
N ASP A 98 6.94 10.60 -18.47
CA ASP A 98 7.65 9.98 -19.59
C ASP A 98 9.03 9.45 -19.17
N LEU A 99 9.71 10.15 -18.25
CA LEU A 99 10.92 9.64 -17.59
C LEU A 99 10.62 8.35 -16.81
N ILE A 100 9.55 8.36 -16.01
CA ILE A 100 9.13 7.19 -15.22
C ILE A 100 8.78 6.01 -16.15
N ALA A 101 7.98 6.25 -17.19
CA ALA A 101 7.56 5.21 -18.14
C ALA A 101 8.74 4.58 -18.90
N ARG A 102 9.79 5.35 -19.20
CA ARG A 102 11.01 4.85 -19.87
C ARG A 102 11.95 4.07 -18.94
N ASN A 103 11.79 4.18 -17.63
CA ASN A 103 12.66 3.54 -16.64
C ASN A 103 11.86 2.69 -15.64
N PRO A 104 11.11 1.66 -16.10
CA PRO A 104 10.26 0.88 -15.23
C PRO A 104 11.05 0.15 -14.15
N LYS A 105 10.75 0.47 -12.91
CA LYS A 105 11.28 -0.18 -11.71
C LYS A 105 10.23 -0.19 -10.61
N ILE A 106 10.44 -1.01 -9.58
CA ILE A 106 9.51 -1.12 -8.46
C ILE A 106 9.40 0.24 -7.75
N LEU A 107 8.18 0.69 -7.48
CA LEU A 107 7.86 1.76 -6.55
C LEU A 107 6.98 1.19 -5.43
N CYS A 108 7.44 1.28 -4.18
CA CYS A 108 6.78 0.64 -3.04
C CYS A 108 6.56 1.60 -1.86
N GLY A 109 5.35 1.54 -1.31
CA GLY A 109 4.93 2.21 -0.07
C GLY A 109 3.42 2.10 0.11
N TYR A 110 2.90 2.48 1.26
CA TYR A 110 1.46 2.45 1.56
C TYR A 110 1.03 3.75 2.27
N SER A 111 -0.21 3.84 2.75
CA SER A 111 -0.76 5.07 3.34
C SER A 111 -0.79 6.22 2.31
N ASP A 112 -0.27 7.41 2.61
CA ASP A 112 -0.16 8.56 1.71
C ASP A 112 0.51 8.24 0.35
N ILE A 113 1.37 7.22 0.30
CA ILE A 113 2.04 6.78 -0.92
C ILE A 113 1.06 6.17 -1.93
N THR A 114 -0.17 5.86 -1.50
CA THR A 114 -1.28 5.48 -2.38
C THR A 114 -1.50 6.51 -3.50
N ALA A 115 -1.38 7.81 -3.19
CA ALA A 115 -1.51 8.88 -4.20
C ALA A 115 -0.47 8.73 -5.30
N LEU A 116 0.80 8.53 -4.91
CA LEU A 116 1.91 8.40 -5.85
C LEU A 116 1.81 7.10 -6.67
N GLY A 117 1.57 5.96 -6.02
CA GLY A 117 1.47 4.66 -6.69
C GLY A 117 0.32 4.61 -7.70
N CYS A 118 -0.88 5.03 -7.30
CA CYS A 118 -2.03 5.07 -8.18
C CYS A 118 -1.84 6.05 -9.34
N ALA A 119 -1.28 7.23 -9.10
CA ALA A 119 -1.02 8.22 -10.14
C ALA A 119 0.01 7.73 -11.17
N VAL A 120 1.12 7.12 -10.71
CA VAL A 120 2.12 6.54 -11.60
C VAL A 120 1.50 5.46 -12.48
N TYR A 121 0.70 4.56 -11.89
CA TYR A 121 -0.02 3.55 -12.65
C TYR A 121 -0.99 4.17 -13.68
N ALA A 122 -1.82 5.13 -13.27
CA ALA A 122 -2.78 5.78 -14.16
C ALA A 122 -2.11 6.50 -15.34
N LYS A 123 -0.97 7.15 -15.10
CA LYS A 123 -0.28 7.98 -16.09
C LYS A 123 0.66 7.22 -17.01
N THR A 124 1.20 6.09 -16.57
CA THR A 124 2.28 5.36 -17.28
C THR A 124 1.94 3.91 -17.59
N GLY A 125 0.92 3.35 -16.94
CA GLY A 125 0.65 1.91 -16.94
C GLY A 125 1.71 1.07 -16.19
N LEU A 126 2.70 1.69 -15.53
CA LEU A 126 3.66 1.00 -14.67
C LEU A 126 2.96 0.49 -13.41
N VAL A 127 3.05 -0.81 -13.17
CA VAL A 127 2.57 -1.44 -11.94
C VAL A 127 3.46 -1.00 -10.78
N THR A 128 2.84 -0.45 -9.74
CA THR A 128 3.48 -0.06 -8.48
C THR A 128 3.02 -0.98 -7.36
N TYR A 129 3.48 -0.80 -6.13
CA TYR A 129 3.20 -1.73 -5.04
C TYR A 129 2.74 -1.00 -3.78
N SER A 130 1.56 -1.39 -3.30
CA SER A 130 1.13 -1.06 -1.95
C SER A 130 1.73 -2.09 -1.01
N GLY A 131 2.68 -1.68 -0.19
CA GLY A 131 3.50 -2.55 0.64
C GLY A 131 4.34 -1.77 1.64
N PRO A 132 5.26 -2.43 2.37
CA PRO A 132 6.00 -1.79 3.44
C PRO A 132 6.83 -0.61 2.91
N ALA A 133 6.73 0.53 3.58
CA ALA A 133 7.70 1.61 3.41
C ALA A 133 9.06 1.18 3.99
N PHE A 134 10.13 1.90 3.66
CA PHE A 134 11.46 1.65 4.21
C PHE A 134 11.44 1.56 5.75
N SER A 135 10.74 2.49 6.41
CA SER A 135 10.65 2.50 7.88
C SER A 135 10.06 1.20 8.46
N THR A 136 9.12 0.55 7.77
CA THR A 136 8.49 -0.70 8.22
C THR A 136 9.50 -1.85 8.38
N PHE A 137 10.60 -1.83 7.62
CA PHE A 137 11.69 -2.81 7.79
C PHE A 137 12.44 -2.64 9.12
N GLY A 138 12.24 -1.53 9.83
CA GLY A 138 12.79 -1.30 11.16
C GLY A 138 12.07 -2.06 12.28
N MET A 139 10.96 -2.75 12.00
CA MET A 139 10.22 -3.52 13.01
C MET A 139 10.93 -4.83 13.32
N GLU A 140 11.27 -5.08 14.59
CA GLU A 140 11.97 -6.31 14.99
C GLU A 140 11.01 -7.51 15.09
N GLN A 141 9.93 -7.36 15.86
CA GLN A 141 9.00 -8.45 16.14
C GLN A 141 7.83 -8.47 15.15
N GLY A 142 7.50 -9.65 14.63
CA GLY A 142 6.39 -9.85 13.69
C GLY A 142 6.73 -9.59 12.22
N PHE A 143 8.01 -9.33 11.89
CA PHE A 143 8.44 -8.99 10.53
C PHE A 143 8.38 -10.16 9.53
N GLY A 144 8.36 -11.42 9.99
CA GLY A 144 8.40 -12.60 9.12
C GLY A 144 7.30 -12.66 8.06
N TYR A 145 6.07 -12.27 8.42
CA TYR A 145 4.94 -12.21 7.47
C TYR A 145 5.18 -11.14 6.39
N ILE A 146 5.64 -9.96 6.80
CA ILE A 146 5.95 -8.85 5.89
C ILE A 146 7.07 -9.27 4.92
N ALA A 147 8.15 -9.86 5.44
CA ALA A 147 9.26 -10.35 4.64
C ALA A 147 8.81 -11.41 3.62
N ALA A 148 7.92 -12.33 4.01
CA ALA A 148 7.36 -13.32 3.11
C ALA A 148 6.54 -12.69 1.98
N GLY A 149 5.68 -11.71 2.30
CA GLY A 149 4.91 -10.96 1.32
C GLY A 149 5.78 -10.16 0.33
N VAL A 150 6.82 -9.50 0.84
CA VAL A 150 7.80 -8.78 0.01
C VAL A 150 8.53 -9.75 -0.93
N ARG A 151 8.96 -10.93 -0.45
CA ARG A 151 9.60 -11.94 -1.30
C ARG A 151 8.64 -12.47 -2.36
N ALA A 152 7.40 -12.78 -1.97
CA ALA A 152 6.41 -13.30 -2.90
C ALA A 152 6.08 -12.30 -4.02
N CYS A 153 5.94 -11.02 -3.69
CA CYS A 153 5.50 -9.99 -4.64
C CYS A 153 6.65 -9.35 -5.43
N LEU A 154 7.80 -9.10 -4.79
CA LEU A 154 8.87 -8.29 -5.38
C LEU A 154 10.06 -9.10 -5.90
N PHE A 155 10.23 -10.36 -5.49
CA PHE A 155 11.34 -11.23 -5.91
C PHE A 155 10.92 -12.39 -6.82
N SER A 156 9.62 -12.58 -7.01
CA SER A 156 9.04 -13.65 -7.82
C SER A 156 8.00 -13.06 -8.76
N ASP A 157 7.70 -13.74 -9.85
CA ASP A 157 6.59 -13.47 -10.76
C ASP A 157 5.50 -14.57 -10.69
N MET A 158 5.71 -15.59 -9.86
CA MET A 158 4.76 -16.67 -9.66
C MET A 158 3.52 -16.16 -8.89
N PRO A 159 2.31 -16.62 -9.26
CA PRO A 159 1.12 -16.36 -8.47
C PRO A 159 1.32 -16.78 -7.00
N TYR A 160 0.80 -15.99 -6.07
CA TYR A 160 0.86 -16.31 -4.65
C TYR A 160 -0.46 -16.03 -3.95
N ARG A 161 -0.77 -16.90 -3.00
CA ARG A 161 -1.96 -16.77 -2.16
C ARG A 161 -1.66 -15.91 -0.96
N ILE A 162 -2.59 -15.03 -0.64
CA ILE A 162 -2.56 -14.25 0.57
C ILE A 162 -3.34 -15.06 1.62
N THR A 163 -2.63 -15.46 2.67
CA THR A 163 -3.22 -16.13 3.83
C THR A 163 -3.21 -15.17 5.01
N PRO A 164 -4.24 -15.17 5.87
CA PRO A 164 -4.22 -14.33 7.05
C PRO A 164 -3.02 -14.65 7.97
N ALA A 165 -2.43 -13.63 8.56
CA ALA A 165 -1.42 -13.80 9.60
C ALA A 165 -2.03 -14.50 10.83
N GLU A 166 -1.26 -15.29 11.58
CA GLU A 166 -1.80 -15.95 12.80
C GLU A 166 -2.12 -14.93 13.91
N PHE A 167 -1.29 -13.88 14.01
CA PHE A 167 -1.42 -12.81 14.98
C PHE A 167 -1.29 -11.45 14.30
N TRP A 168 -1.91 -10.44 14.91
CA TRP A 168 -1.77 -9.04 14.52
C TRP A 168 -1.49 -8.15 15.73
N SER A 169 -1.01 -6.93 15.48
CA SER A 169 -0.66 -5.91 16.49
C SER A 169 -0.98 -4.52 15.92
N ASN A 170 -1.25 -3.57 16.81
CA ASN A 170 -1.44 -2.15 16.48
C ASN A 170 -0.61 -1.25 17.42
N ASP A 171 0.52 -1.76 17.90
CA ASP A 171 1.42 -1.02 18.77
C ASP A 171 2.25 0.00 17.98
N GLN A 172 2.67 1.07 18.67
CA GLN A 172 3.68 2.01 18.20
C GLN A 172 5.08 1.39 18.33
N TRP A 173 5.33 0.32 17.58
CA TRP A 173 6.58 -0.47 17.64
C TRP A 173 7.84 0.34 17.40
N TYR A 174 7.72 1.46 16.67
CA TYR A 174 8.82 2.38 16.37
C TYR A 174 9.32 3.13 17.63
N ALA A 175 8.48 3.23 18.67
CA ALA A 175 8.80 3.85 19.95
C ALA A 175 9.21 2.81 21.01
N ASP A 176 8.61 1.61 20.99
CA ASP A 176 8.96 0.49 21.87
C ASP A 176 8.94 -0.83 21.09
N GLN A 177 10.13 -1.35 20.79
CA GLN A 177 10.32 -2.59 20.04
C GLN A 177 10.09 -3.84 20.90
N LEU A 178 10.14 -3.73 22.23
CA LEU A 178 10.15 -4.86 23.17
C LEU A 178 8.75 -5.19 23.67
N ASN A 179 8.01 -4.20 24.15
CA ASN A 179 6.70 -4.39 24.78
C ASN A 179 5.57 -4.41 23.76
N ARG A 180 5.52 -5.50 22.98
CA ARG A 180 4.55 -5.70 21.90
C ARG A 180 3.36 -6.54 22.37
N LYS A 181 2.16 -6.15 21.95
CA LYS A 181 0.92 -6.90 22.14
C LYS A 181 0.47 -7.51 20.83
N PHE A 182 0.59 -8.83 20.75
CA PHE A 182 0.07 -9.63 19.65
C PHE A 182 -1.30 -10.21 20.03
N MET A 183 -2.25 -10.09 19.11
CA MET A 183 -3.62 -10.57 19.25
C MET A 183 -3.89 -11.67 18.22
N PRO A 184 -4.61 -12.74 18.58
CA PRO A 184 -5.05 -13.74 17.61
C PRO A 184 -5.83 -13.10 16.47
N ASN A 185 -5.55 -13.53 15.24
CA ASN A 185 -6.27 -13.08 14.05
C ASN A 185 -7.46 -14.01 13.77
N GLU A 186 -8.66 -13.45 13.70
CA GLU A 186 -9.88 -14.19 13.31
C GLU A 186 -9.91 -14.55 11.81
N GLY A 187 -8.94 -14.03 11.04
CA GLY A 187 -8.89 -14.19 9.59
C GLY A 187 -9.88 -13.28 8.87
N TYR A 188 -10.17 -13.62 7.62
CA TYR A 188 -11.06 -12.82 6.78
C TYR A 188 -12.50 -12.81 7.29
N TRP A 189 -13.12 -11.64 7.24
CA TRP A 189 -14.57 -11.52 7.39
C TRP A 189 -15.23 -11.56 6.00
N ILE A 190 -16.08 -12.55 5.77
CA ILE A 190 -16.90 -12.62 4.56
C ILE A 190 -18.15 -11.76 4.78
N LEU A 191 -18.20 -10.57 4.16
CA LEU A 191 -19.35 -9.67 4.25
C LEU A 191 -20.35 -9.94 3.13
N GLN A 192 -19.85 -10.25 1.93
CA GLN A 192 -20.65 -10.71 0.79
C GLN A 192 -19.90 -11.83 0.07
N PRO A 193 -20.49 -13.03 -0.10
CA PRO A 193 -19.87 -14.12 -0.84
C PRO A 193 -19.87 -13.83 -2.34
N GLY A 194 -18.95 -14.44 -3.07
CA GLY A 194 -18.83 -14.25 -4.52
C GLY A 194 -17.44 -14.59 -5.04
N HIS A 195 -17.27 -14.48 -6.35
CA HIS A 195 -16.02 -14.77 -7.03
C HIS A 195 -15.74 -13.67 -8.05
N ALA A 196 -14.50 -13.21 -8.11
CA ALA A 196 -14.10 -12.15 -9.02
C ALA A 196 -12.62 -12.24 -9.35
N GLY A 197 -12.26 -11.78 -10.53
CA GLY A 197 -10.90 -11.48 -10.92
C GLY A 197 -10.85 -10.07 -11.50
N GLY A 198 -9.76 -9.35 -11.28
CA GLY A 198 -9.66 -7.98 -11.75
C GLY A 198 -8.35 -7.30 -11.40
N THR A 199 -8.24 -6.06 -11.85
CA THR A 199 -7.07 -5.21 -11.63
C THR A 199 -7.05 -4.70 -10.20
N CYS A 200 -5.96 -4.95 -9.47
CA CYS A 200 -5.79 -4.44 -8.12
C CYS A 200 -5.65 -2.92 -8.12
N ILE A 201 -6.56 -2.20 -7.45
CA ILE A 201 -6.52 -0.75 -7.31
C ILE A 201 -6.76 -0.38 -5.84
N GLY A 202 -6.08 0.64 -5.35
CA GLY A 202 -6.32 1.21 -4.03
C GLY A 202 -5.07 1.23 -3.14
N GLY A 203 -5.29 1.01 -1.85
CA GLY A 203 -4.42 1.38 -0.74
C GLY A 203 -5.25 2.11 0.30
N ASN A 204 -4.74 3.24 0.78
CA ASN A 204 -5.44 4.09 1.72
C ASN A 204 -6.62 4.83 1.04
N LEU A 205 -7.83 4.66 1.58
CA LEU A 205 -9.07 5.16 0.99
C LEU A 205 -9.08 6.69 0.90
N CYS A 206 -8.86 7.39 2.02
CA CYS A 206 -8.94 8.85 2.04
C CYS A 206 -7.86 9.48 1.13
N THR A 207 -6.68 8.87 1.02
CA THR A 207 -5.64 9.26 0.06
C THR A 207 -6.07 9.02 -1.39
N LEU A 208 -6.69 7.87 -1.70
CA LEU A 208 -7.24 7.59 -3.03
C LEU A 208 -8.32 8.61 -3.41
N ASN A 209 -9.14 9.05 -2.45
CA ASN A 209 -10.17 10.08 -2.69
C ASN A 209 -9.56 11.40 -3.18
N LEU A 210 -8.32 11.74 -2.82
CA LEU A 210 -7.64 12.97 -3.27
C LEU A 210 -7.40 12.98 -4.80
N LEU A 211 -7.44 11.82 -5.45
CA LEU A 211 -7.25 11.71 -6.91
C LEU A 211 -8.56 11.93 -7.68
N GLN A 212 -9.72 11.88 -7.02
CA GLN A 212 -11.02 12.01 -7.68
C GLN A 212 -11.17 13.36 -8.38
N GLY A 213 -11.63 13.32 -9.64
CA GLY A 213 -11.75 14.53 -10.47
C GLY A 213 -10.44 15.02 -11.09
N THR A 214 -9.33 14.30 -10.90
CA THR A 214 -8.03 14.61 -11.52
C THR A 214 -7.67 13.58 -12.59
N GLU A 215 -6.65 13.89 -13.39
CA GLU A 215 -6.06 12.95 -14.37
C GLU A 215 -5.23 11.81 -13.73
N PHE A 216 -5.08 11.82 -12.41
CA PHE A 216 -4.28 10.85 -11.65
C PHE A 216 -5.11 9.69 -11.08
N MET A 217 -6.45 9.77 -11.14
CA MET A 217 -7.32 8.69 -10.68
C MET A 217 -7.20 7.50 -11.63
N PRO A 218 -6.82 6.30 -11.15
CA PRO A 218 -6.82 5.12 -12.00
C PRO A 218 -8.25 4.68 -12.34
N PRO A 219 -8.47 4.06 -13.51
CA PRO A 219 -9.78 3.53 -13.87
C PRO A 219 -10.21 2.42 -12.90
N LEU A 220 -11.50 2.40 -12.55
CA LEU A 220 -12.12 1.40 -11.69
C LEU A 220 -12.77 0.25 -12.47
N GLU A 221 -12.86 0.38 -13.79
CA GLU A 221 -13.40 -0.66 -14.66
C GLU A 221 -12.61 -1.98 -14.55
N ASN A 222 -13.31 -3.08 -14.28
CA ASN A 222 -12.73 -4.42 -14.02
C ASN A 222 -11.74 -4.47 -12.85
N SER A 223 -11.89 -3.60 -11.85
CA SER A 223 -11.00 -3.54 -10.69
C SER A 223 -11.42 -4.46 -9.53
N ILE A 224 -10.44 -4.92 -8.75
CA ILE A 224 -10.62 -5.35 -7.37
C ILE A 224 -10.07 -4.22 -6.51
N LEU A 225 -10.93 -3.63 -5.69
CA LEU A 225 -10.53 -2.57 -4.79
C LEU A 225 -9.90 -3.16 -3.52
N PHE A 226 -8.70 -2.72 -3.19
CA PHE A 226 -8.06 -2.95 -1.90
C PHE A 226 -8.11 -1.64 -1.13
N LEU A 227 -8.98 -1.53 -0.12
CA LEU A 227 -9.18 -0.29 0.62
C LEU A 227 -8.87 -0.49 2.11
N GLU A 228 -8.09 0.42 2.67
CA GLU A 228 -7.79 0.50 4.09
C GLU A 228 -7.82 1.96 4.55
N ASP A 229 -7.89 2.20 5.86
CA ASP A 229 -7.72 3.53 6.41
C ASP A 229 -7.06 3.46 7.80
N ASP A 230 -6.51 4.58 8.25
CA ASP A 230 -5.74 4.65 9.50
C ASP A 230 -6.62 5.04 10.71
N HIS A 231 -5.96 5.20 11.86
CA HIS A 231 -6.56 5.61 13.14
C HIS A 231 -7.23 6.99 13.15
N LEU A 232 -6.97 7.87 12.17
CA LEU A 232 -7.66 9.15 12.04
C LEU A 232 -9.04 8.98 11.41
N SER A 233 -9.27 7.85 10.74
CA SER A 233 -10.58 7.46 10.22
C SER A 233 -11.46 6.83 11.29
N ASN A 234 -12.75 6.77 11.02
CA ASN A 234 -13.76 6.15 11.87
C ASN A 234 -14.93 5.65 10.98
N PRO A 235 -15.94 4.94 11.52
CA PRO A 235 -17.02 4.40 10.70
C PRO A 235 -17.73 5.43 9.80
N PHE A 236 -17.90 6.67 10.26
CA PHE A 236 -18.56 7.71 9.48
C PHE A 236 -17.67 8.24 8.37
N ILE A 237 -16.36 8.41 8.64
CA ILE A 237 -15.38 8.86 7.64
C ILE A 237 -15.23 7.80 6.56
N PHE A 238 -14.98 6.55 6.95
CA PHE A 238 -14.87 5.43 6.00
C PHE A 238 -16.13 5.30 5.13
N ASP A 239 -17.33 5.41 5.72
CA ASP A 239 -18.59 5.31 4.97
C ASP A 239 -18.74 6.40 3.90
N ARG A 240 -18.54 7.68 4.27
CA ARG A 240 -18.70 8.81 3.34
C ARG A 240 -17.63 8.80 2.25
N ASP A 241 -16.41 8.39 2.58
CA ASP A 241 -15.29 8.33 1.65
C ASP A 241 -15.47 7.18 0.65
N LEU A 242 -15.96 6.03 1.13
CA LEU A 242 -16.38 4.91 0.28
C LEU A 242 -17.57 5.32 -0.61
N GLN A 243 -18.55 6.07 -0.10
CA GLN A 243 -19.66 6.57 -0.92
C GLN A 243 -19.16 7.52 -2.02
N SER A 244 -18.21 8.41 -1.72
CA SER A 244 -17.60 9.30 -2.72
C SER A 244 -16.94 8.51 -3.85
N LEU A 245 -16.21 7.45 -3.51
CA LEU A 245 -15.59 6.54 -4.49
C LEU A 245 -16.62 5.84 -5.37
N LEU A 246 -17.74 5.37 -4.79
CA LEU A 246 -18.79 4.68 -5.53
C LEU A 246 -19.63 5.60 -6.43
N HIS A 247 -19.52 6.92 -6.29
CA HIS A 247 -20.12 7.87 -7.23
C HIS A 247 -19.32 8.09 -8.51
N LEU A 248 -18.10 7.53 -8.61
CA LEU A 248 -17.30 7.70 -9.82
C LEU A 248 -17.95 7.02 -11.04
N PRO A 249 -17.78 7.58 -12.24
CA PRO A 249 -18.49 7.11 -13.44
C PRO A 249 -18.28 5.63 -13.78
N ASP A 250 -17.11 5.08 -13.45
CA ASP A 250 -16.70 3.70 -13.72
C ASP A 250 -16.76 2.79 -12.48
N ALA A 251 -17.30 3.27 -11.35
CA ALA A 251 -17.45 2.46 -10.12
C ALA A 251 -18.34 1.22 -10.32
N GLN A 252 -19.29 1.26 -11.27
CA GLN A 252 -20.10 0.09 -11.66
C GLN A 252 -19.25 -1.07 -12.24
N GLY A 253 -18.03 -0.80 -12.67
CA GLY A 253 -17.08 -1.79 -13.18
C GLY A 253 -16.29 -2.53 -12.09
N ILE A 254 -16.39 -2.12 -10.83
CA ILE A 254 -15.74 -2.77 -9.68
C ILE A 254 -16.25 -4.21 -9.58
N LYS A 255 -15.33 -5.18 -9.44
CA LYS A 255 -15.62 -6.62 -9.40
C LYS A 255 -15.54 -7.20 -7.99
N ALA A 256 -14.81 -6.59 -7.08
CA ALA A 256 -14.71 -7.00 -5.69
C ALA A 256 -14.19 -5.87 -4.81
N LEU A 257 -14.43 -5.99 -3.50
CA LEU A 257 -13.89 -5.11 -2.48
C LEU A 257 -13.20 -5.92 -1.37
N ILE A 258 -11.92 -5.64 -1.15
CA ILE A 258 -11.07 -6.20 -0.11
C ILE A 258 -10.76 -5.07 0.87
N ILE A 259 -11.14 -5.24 2.14
CA ILE A 259 -10.99 -4.21 3.17
C ILE A 259 -9.90 -4.62 4.17
N GLY A 260 -8.92 -3.73 4.36
CA GLY A 260 -7.84 -3.91 5.33
C GLY A 260 -8.36 -3.92 6.76
N ARG A 261 -7.58 -4.49 7.67
CA ARG A 261 -7.89 -4.46 9.10
C ARG A 261 -7.79 -3.02 9.62
N PHE A 262 -8.86 -2.56 10.27
CA PHE A 262 -8.89 -1.25 10.90
C PHE A 262 -8.05 -1.21 12.18
N GLU A 263 -7.38 -0.09 12.40
CA GLU A 263 -6.74 0.20 13.69
C GLU A 263 -7.78 0.29 14.82
N GLN A 264 -7.38 -0.06 16.05
CA GLN A 264 -8.30 -0.10 17.20
C GLN A 264 -8.91 1.27 17.50
N ALA A 265 -8.13 2.33 17.32
CA ALA A 265 -8.53 3.71 17.57
C ALA A 265 -9.65 4.20 16.62
N SER A 266 -9.82 3.57 15.45
CA SER A 266 -10.91 3.92 14.52
C SER A 266 -12.30 3.65 15.11
N GLY A 267 -12.42 2.74 16.07
CA GLY A 267 -13.70 2.29 16.62
C GLY A 267 -14.54 1.45 15.63
N MET A 268 -14.00 1.09 14.47
CA MET A 268 -14.68 0.21 13.52
C MET A 268 -14.86 -1.20 14.10
N ARG A 269 -16.06 -1.75 13.96
CA ARG A 269 -16.40 -3.12 14.37
C ARG A 269 -17.15 -3.81 13.25
N ARG A 270 -17.04 -5.14 13.19
CA ARG A 270 -17.71 -5.96 12.16
C ARG A 270 -19.19 -5.61 11.95
N PRO A 271 -20.05 -5.48 12.98
CA PRO A 271 -21.46 -5.13 12.76
C PRO A 271 -21.69 -3.75 12.13
N LEU A 272 -20.81 -2.77 12.41
CA LEU A 272 -20.90 -1.44 11.81
C LEU A 272 -20.47 -1.51 10.34
N LEU A 273 -19.40 -2.23 10.04
CA LEU A 273 -18.95 -2.43 8.67
C LEU A 273 -19.98 -3.21 7.84
N GLU A 274 -20.61 -4.24 8.41
CA GLU A 274 -21.72 -4.96 7.77
C GLU A 274 -22.88 -4.02 7.42
N GLN A 275 -23.24 -3.08 8.31
CA GLN A 275 -24.28 -2.07 8.05
C GLN A 275 -23.87 -1.07 6.95
N ILE A 276 -22.62 -0.59 6.98
CA ILE A 276 -22.06 0.31 5.95
C ILE A 276 -22.09 -0.37 4.58
N ILE A 277 -21.69 -1.64 4.51
CA ILE A 277 -21.65 -2.37 3.25
C ILE A 277 -23.06 -2.71 2.76
N ALA A 278 -23.97 -3.10 3.66
CA ALA A 278 -25.35 -3.45 3.30
C ALA A 278 -26.16 -2.25 2.77
N SER A 279 -25.78 -1.01 3.11
CA SER A 279 -26.47 0.20 2.63
C SER A 279 -26.07 0.61 1.20
N LYS A 280 -24.98 0.07 0.65
CA LYS A 280 -24.40 0.44 -0.65
C LYS A 280 -24.91 -0.49 -1.75
N LYS A 281 -25.88 -0.01 -2.54
CA LYS A 281 -26.53 -0.80 -3.61
C LYS A 281 -25.54 -1.19 -4.71
N GLU A 282 -24.55 -0.35 -4.93
CA GLU A 282 -23.46 -0.48 -5.90
C GLU A 282 -22.61 -1.73 -5.63
N LEU A 283 -22.55 -2.19 -4.38
CA LEU A 283 -21.74 -3.34 -3.96
C LEU A 283 -22.51 -4.67 -3.92
N LYS A 284 -23.84 -4.68 -4.12
CA LYS A 284 -24.72 -5.81 -3.77
C LYS A 284 -24.39 -7.15 -4.45
N ASN A 285 -23.74 -7.12 -5.61
CA ASN A 285 -23.53 -8.31 -6.45
C ASN A 285 -22.05 -8.67 -6.61
N ILE A 286 -21.17 -8.12 -5.77
CA ILE A 286 -19.74 -8.40 -5.82
C ILE A 286 -19.25 -8.95 -4.47
N PRO A 287 -18.23 -9.84 -4.47
CA PRO A 287 -17.63 -10.29 -3.22
C PRO A 287 -17.04 -9.11 -2.44
N VAL A 288 -17.33 -9.10 -1.14
CA VAL A 288 -16.76 -8.15 -0.18
C VAL A 288 -16.16 -8.94 0.97
N ILE A 289 -14.84 -8.84 1.14
CA ILE A 289 -14.13 -9.39 2.29
C ILE A 289 -13.47 -8.26 3.08
N ALA A 290 -13.34 -8.44 4.39
CA ALA A 290 -12.70 -7.48 5.28
C ALA A 290 -11.72 -8.17 6.23
N ASN A 291 -11.06 -7.38 7.09
CA ASN A 291 -10.13 -7.86 8.11
C ASN A 291 -8.86 -8.51 7.50
N ALA A 292 -8.51 -8.10 6.29
CA ALA A 292 -7.32 -8.57 5.59
C ALA A 292 -6.05 -7.90 6.17
N ASP A 293 -4.92 -8.61 6.13
CA ASP A 293 -3.63 -8.15 6.67
C ASP A 293 -2.94 -7.15 5.75
N PHE A 294 -3.57 -5.99 5.50
CA PHE A 294 -2.95 -4.82 4.90
C PHE A 294 -3.56 -3.55 5.51
N GLY A 295 -2.84 -2.44 5.41
CA GLY A 295 -3.18 -1.16 6.05
C GLY A 295 -2.30 -0.85 7.26
N HIS A 296 -2.87 -0.21 8.28
CA HIS A 296 -2.10 0.39 9.38
C HIS A 296 -1.95 -0.50 10.62
N THR A 297 -2.47 -1.73 10.59
CA THR A 297 -2.10 -2.78 11.57
C THR A 297 -0.93 -3.61 11.05
N MET A 298 -0.19 -4.27 11.96
CA MET A 298 0.89 -5.19 11.61
C MET A 298 0.49 -6.65 11.86
N PRO A 299 0.96 -7.60 11.04
CA PRO A 299 1.76 -7.39 9.83
C PRO A 299 0.89 -6.99 8.62
N LEU A 300 1.55 -6.59 7.52
CA LEU A 300 0.90 -6.28 6.24
C LEU A 300 1.49 -7.10 5.08
N PHE A 301 0.66 -7.52 4.11
CA PHE A 301 1.10 -8.08 2.83
C PHE A 301 1.32 -6.97 1.79
N THR A 302 2.11 -7.28 0.76
CA THR A 302 2.32 -6.40 -0.40
C THR A 302 1.40 -6.82 -1.54
N PHE A 303 0.82 -5.87 -2.28
CA PHE A 303 0.06 -6.15 -3.50
C PHE A 303 0.37 -5.13 -4.63
N PRO A 304 0.28 -5.56 -5.90
CA PRO A 304 0.56 -4.70 -7.05
C PRO A 304 -0.61 -3.76 -7.37
N VAL A 305 -0.44 -2.45 -7.37
CA VAL A 305 -1.42 -1.52 -7.96
C VAL A 305 -1.28 -1.58 -9.48
N GLY A 306 -2.33 -2.02 -10.16
CA GLY A 306 -2.32 -2.32 -11.60
C GLY A 306 -2.01 -3.78 -11.96
N GLY A 307 -1.68 -4.62 -10.96
CA GLY A 307 -1.57 -6.06 -11.15
C GLY A 307 -2.95 -6.74 -11.18
N VAL A 308 -2.97 -8.08 -11.21
CA VAL A 308 -4.21 -8.87 -11.29
C VAL A 308 -4.35 -9.74 -10.06
N ALA A 309 -5.53 -9.70 -9.44
CA ALA A 309 -5.90 -10.60 -8.35
C ALA A 309 -7.17 -11.39 -8.68
N ARG A 310 -7.35 -12.50 -7.96
CA ARG A 310 -8.58 -13.29 -7.91
C ARG A 310 -9.01 -13.46 -6.46
N VAL A 311 -10.30 -13.29 -6.22
CA VAL A 311 -10.95 -13.57 -4.94
C VAL A 311 -12.09 -14.55 -5.13
N SER A 312 -12.20 -15.48 -4.19
CA SER A 312 -13.28 -16.46 -4.09
C SER A 312 -13.69 -16.54 -2.63
N ALA A 313 -14.84 -15.95 -2.28
CA ALA A 313 -15.42 -15.98 -0.95
C ALA A 313 -16.66 -16.87 -0.96
N THR A 314 -16.57 -18.02 -0.30
CA THR A 314 -17.71 -18.89 0.00
C THR A 314 -18.22 -18.59 1.41
N THR A 315 -19.20 -19.35 1.91
CA THR A 315 -19.72 -19.16 3.28
C THR A 315 -18.65 -19.32 4.36
N ASN A 316 -17.64 -20.17 4.14
CA ASN A 316 -16.67 -20.56 5.18
C ASN A 316 -15.20 -20.40 4.77
N GLU A 317 -14.93 -20.10 3.50
CA GLU A 317 -13.58 -20.09 2.96
C GLU A 317 -13.38 -18.89 2.04
N VAL A 318 -12.22 -18.25 2.18
CA VAL A 318 -11.75 -17.19 1.29
C VAL A 318 -10.44 -17.65 0.66
N MET A 319 -10.39 -17.61 -0.67
CA MET A 319 -9.15 -17.64 -1.43
C MET A 319 -8.93 -16.26 -2.02
N LEU A 320 -7.78 -15.66 -1.68
CA LEU A 320 -7.29 -14.41 -2.26
C LEU A 320 -5.91 -14.70 -2.86
N GLU A 321 -5.75 -14.47 -4.15
CA GLU A 321 -4.53 -14.79 -4.90
C GLU A 321 -4.14 -13.62 -5.79
N ILE A 322 -2.86 -13.26 -5.77
CA ILE A 322 -2.28 -12.32 -6.73
C ILE A 322 -1.73 -13.13 -7.89
N GLU A 323 -2.26 -12.94 -9.09
CA GLU A 323 -1.92 -13.71 -10.30
C GLU A 323 -0.83 -13.06 -11.15
N LYS A 324 -0.83 -11.73 -11.21
CA LYS A 324 0.16 -10.94 -11.95
C LYS A 324 0.58 -9.75 -11.11
N HIS A 325 1.88 -9.66 -10.87
CA HIS A 325 2.50 -8.64 -10.03
C HIS A 325 3.88 -8.34 -10.55
#